data_AF-A0A0K1F7H1-F1
#
_entry.id   AF-A0A0K1F7H1-F1
#
_cell.length_a   1.000
_cell.length_b   1.000
_cell.length_c   1.000
_cell.angle_alpha   90.00
_cell.angle_beta   90.00
_cell.angle_gamma   90.00
#
_symmetry.space_group_name_H-M   'P 1'
#
loop_
_entity.id
_entity.type
_entity.pdbx_description
1 polymer ?
#
loop_
_entity_poly.entity_id
_entity_poly.type
_entity_poly.pdbx_seq_one_letter_code
_entity_poly.pdbx_strand_id
1 'polypeptide(L)'
;MALDPISRAQALLHRDDEHPRPLPPQQPDPPRTGSMQVQLLRTYPAKVPRFPFAPRGERSVARGYDKAVRRARRLVYLEDQYFWSGEVVSCFAKALVQDRRLTLSEPRVIHTSSTTQILVWT
;
A
#
# COMPACT_ATOMS: atom_id res chain seq x y z
N MET A 1 -9.67 22.33 2.86
CA MET A 1 -9.11 21.58 1.74
C MET A 1 -8.59 22.61 0.74
N ALA A 2 -7.33 23.02 0.83
CA ALA A 2 -6.76 23.94 -0.16
C ALA A 2 -5.95 23.08 -1.12
N LEU A 3 -6.46 22.83 -2.32
CA LEU A 3 -5.62 22.32 -3.40
C LEU A 3 -4.63 23.42 -3.77
N ASP A 4 -3.40 23.06 -4.13
CA ASP A 4 -2.46 24.05 -4.67
C ASP A 4 -3.07 24.71 -5.93
N PRO A 5 -2.58 25.88 -6.35
CA PRO A 5 -3.22 26.65 -7.42
C PRO A 5 -3.38 25.86 -8.73
N ILE A 6 -2.45 24.95 -9.03
CA ILE A 6 -2.46 24.14 -10.25
C ILE A 6 -3.51 23.04 -10.11
N SER A 7 -3.51 22.31 -9.00
CA SER A 7 -4.52 21.27 -8.75
C SER A 7 -5.94 21.84 -8.72
N ARG A 8 -6.12 23.05 -8.18
CA ARG A 8 -7.43 23.73 -8.18
C ARG A 8 -7.86 24.13 -9.58
N ALA A 9 -6.95 24.62 -10.42
CA ALA A 9 -7.26 24.94 -11.81
C ALA A 9 -7.63 23.69 -12.61
N GLN A 10 -6.92 22.58 -12.39
CA GLN A 10 -7.23 21.28 -12.97
C GLN A 10 -8.60 20.76 -12.53
N ALA A 11 -8.90 20.80 -11.22
CA ALA A 11 -10.19 20.38 -10.68
C ALA A 11 -11.36 21.20 -11.28
N LEU A 12 -11.17 22.51 -11.46
CA LEU A 12 -12.17 23.37 -12.12
C LEU A 12 -12.38 23.00 -13.59
N LEU A 13 -11.30 22.73 -14.33
CA LEU A 13 -11.35 22.26 -15.73
C LEU A 13 -12.07 20.92 -15.86
N HIS A 14 -11.79 19.99 -14.94
CA HIS A 14 -12.38 18.65 -14.94
C HIS A 14 -13.77 18.59 -14.29
N ARG A 15 -14.23 19.68 -13.67
CA ARG A 15 -15.46 19.75 -12.86
C ARG A 15 -15.47 18.70 -11.75
N ASP A 16 -14.34 18.51 -11.09
CA ASP A 16 -14.21 17.59 -9.98
C ASP A 16 -15.01 18.08 -8.77
N ASP A 17 -15.70 17.17 -8.09
CA ASP A 17 -16.36 17.47 -6.81
C ASP A 17 -15.32 17.59 -5.70
N GLU A 18 -14.91 18.82 -5.40
CA GLU A 18 -13.95 19.14 -4.34
C GLU A 18 -14.57 19.13 -2.92
N HIS A 19 -15.88 18.92 -2.79
CA HIS A 19 -16.57 18.96 -1.50
C HIS A 19 -16.73 17.56 -0.90
N PRO A 20 -15.96 17.23 0.16
CA PRO A 20 -16.13 15.95 0.81
C PRO A 20 -17.52 15.87 1.45
N ARG A 21 -18.36 14.98 0.92
CA ARG A 21 -19.62 14.63 1.59
C ARG A 21 -19.31 13.92 2.91
N PRO A 22 -20.12 14.12 3.96
CA PRO A 22 -19.97 13.36 5.20
C PRO A 22 -19.95 11.87 4.92
N LEU A 23 -19.07 11.15 5.60
CA LEU A 23 -19.08 9.69 5.55
C LEU A 23 -20.42 9.18 6.07
N PRO A 24 -20.97 8.09 5.50
CA PRO A 24 -22.09 7.39 6.10
C PRO A 24 -21.79 7.03 7.57
N PRO A 25 -22.81 6.90 8.43
CA PRO A 25 -22.62 6.44 9.79
C PRO A 25 -21.84 5.11 9.82
N GLN A 26 -20.91 5.01 10.76
CA GLN A 26 -20.15 3.78 10.95
C GLN A 26 -21.10 2.63 11.32
N GLN A 27 -20.97 1.51 10.61
CA GLN A 27 -21.69 0.28 10.91
C GLN A 27 -21.13 -0.40 12.16
N PRO A 28 -21.93 -1.22 12.87
CA PRO A 28 -21.44 -1.98 14.02
C PRO A 28 -20.29 -2.91 13.61
N ASP A 29 -19.37 -3.14 14.55
CA ASP A 29 -18.23 -4.03 14.32
C ASP A 29 -18.71 -5.46 13.98
N PRO A 30 -18.07 -6.14 13.01
CA PRO A 30 -18.41 -7.51 12.70
C PRO A 30 -18.05 -8.46 13.85
N PRO A 31 -18.72 -9.63 13.97
CA PRO A 31 -18.34 -10.65 14.93
C PRO A 31 -16.87 -11.06 14.79
N ARG A 32 -16.22 -11.35 15.92
CA ARG A 32 -14.82 -11.78 15.92
C ARG A 32 -14.64 -13.02 15.05
N THR A 33 -13.80 -12.90 14.03
CA THR A 33 -13.50 -13.98 13.08
C THR A 33 -12.00 -14.27 13.10
N GLY A 34 -11.63 -15.55 13.25
CA GLY A 34 -10.24 -16.00 13.24
C GLY A 34 -9.40 -15.60 14.47
N SER A 35 -8.11 -15.89 14.40
CA SER A 35 -7.12 -15.62 15.46
C SER A 35 -5.96 -14.73 15.00
N MET A 36 -5.97 -14.30 13.74
CA MET A 36 -4.89 -13.50 13.16
C MET A 36 -4.89 -12.08 13.71
N GLN A 37 -3.70 -11.53 13.88
CA GLN A 37 -3.51 -10.11 14.19
C GLN A 37 -3.39 -9.33 12.89
N VAL A 38 -4.26 -8.33 12.71
CA VAL A 38 -4.28 -7.48 11.51
C VAL A 38 -3.86 -6.07 11.90
N GLN A 39 -2.99 -5.47 11.08
CA GLN A 39 -2.57 -4.08 11.23
C GLN A 39 -2.82 -3.33 9.92
N LEU A 40 -3.61 -2.25 9.98
CA LEU A 40 -3.79 -1.37 8.83
C LEU A 40 -2.57 -0.47 8.63
N LEU A 41 -2.08 -0.41 7.40
CA LEU A 41 -0.97 0.45 6.96
C LEU A 41 -1.41 1.29 5.77
N ARG A 42 -0.86 2.50 5.65
CA ARG A 42 -1.22 3.49 4.62
C ARG A 42 0.02 4.28 4.17
N THR A 43 -0.13 4.90 3.01
CA THR A 43 0.83 5.89 2.49
C THR A 43 0.10 7.19 2.23
N TYR A 44 0.51 8.24 2.93
CA TYR A 44 0.05 9.61 2.68
C TYR A 44 1.27 10.49 2.44
N PRO A 45 1.30 11.28 1.35
CA PRO A 45 2.38 12.23 1.15
C PRO A 45 2.33 13.32 2.22
N ALA A 46 3.50 13.85 2.59
CA ALA A 46 3.55 15.11 3.30
C ALA A 46 3.16 16.20 2.29
N LYS A 47 2.05 16.90 2.54
CA LYS A 47 1.56 17.97 1.65
C LYS A 47 1.11 19.18 2.44
N VAL A 48 0.94 20.30 1.74
CA VAL A 48 0.33 21.53 2.26
C VAL A 48 -0.96 21.80 1.49
N PRO A 49 -2.10 22.04 2.19
CA PRO A 49 -2.31 21.96 3.62
C PRO A 49 -2.25 20.51 4.09
N ARG A 50 -1.82 20.35 5.34
CA ARG A 50 -1.59 19.04 5.97
C ARG A 50 -2.90 18.26 6.12
N PHE A 51 -2.82 16.93 5.96
CA PHE A 51 -3.92 16.06 6.35
C PHE A 51 -4.09 16.08 7.87
N PRO A 52 -5.29 16.29 8.43
CA PRO A 52 -5.52 16.31 9.88
C PRO A 52 -5.08 15.00 10.57
N PHE A 53 -5.28 13.87 9.91
CA PHE A 53 -4.93 12.53 10.41
C PHE A 53 -3.48 12.10 10.05
N ALA A 54 -2.80 12.82 9.16
CA ALA A 54 -1.42 12.53 8.77
C ALA A 54 -0.63 13.83 8.49
N PRO A 55 -0.38 14.67 9.52
CA PRO A 55 0.15 16.02 9.28
C PRO A 55 1.54 16.06 8.67
N ARG A 56 2.33 15.00 8.85
CA ARG A 56 3.67 14.83 8.26
C ARG A 56 3.69 13.77 7.16
N GLY A 57 2.51 13.41 6.63
CA GLY A 57 2.32 12.21 5.82
C GLY A 57 2.39 10.92 6.64
N GLU A 58 2.30 9.79 5.94
CA GLU A 58 2.42 8.43 6.47
C GLU A 58 3.19 7.58 5.47
N ARG A 59 4.12 6.74 5.94
CA ARG A 59 4.88 5.78 5.11
C ARG A 59 4.88 4.40 5.75
N SER A 60 3.74 4.02 6.35
CA SER A 60 3.67 2.81 7.17
C SER A 60 3.68 1.55 6.30
N VAL A 61 3.16 1.61 5.07
CA VAL A 61 3.30 0.53 4.07
C VAL A 61 4.77 0.20 3.81
N ALA A 62 5.58 1.19 3.43
CA ALA A 62 7.01 0.99 3.14
C ALA A 62 7.78 0.41 4.34
N ARG A 63 7.49 0.90 5.56
CA ARG A 63 8.07 0.35 6.79
C ARG A 63 7.57 -1.06 7.11
N GLY A 64 6.34 -1.39 6.75
CA GLY A 64 5.76 -2.72 6.86
C GLY A 64 6.52 -3.72 6.01
N TYR A 65 6.77 -3.38 4.75
CA TYR A 65 7.60 -4.18 3.83
C TYR A 65 9.00 -4.43 4.42
N ASP A 66 9.73 -3.38 4.81
CA ASP A 66 11.07 -3.53 5.42
C ASP A 66 11.05 -4.44 6.66
N LYS A 67 10.04 -4.25 7.53
CA LYS A 67 9.87 -5.05 8.75
C LYS A 67 9.64 -6.53 8.44
N ALA A 68 8.77 -6.83 7.47
CA ALA A 68 8.38 -8.19 7.10
C ALA A 68 9.53 -8.92 6.41
N VAL A 69 10.14 -8.29 5.40
CA VAL A 69 11.23 -8.85 4.60
C VAL A 69 12.45 -9.17 5.47
N ARG A 70 12.84 -8.26 6.38
CA ARG A 70 13.96 -8.50 7.31
C ARG A 70 13.71 -9.63 8.30
N ARG A 71 12.45 -10.02 8.54
CA ARG A 71 12.08 -11.11 9.45
C ARG A 71 11.86 -12.44 8.73
N ALA A 72 11.74 -12.42 7.41
CA ALA A 72 11.61 -13.62 6.61
C ALA A 72 12.87 -14.50 6.74
N ARG A 73 12.67 -15.83 6.75
CA ARG A 73 13.76 -16.80 7.02
C ARG A 73 14.00 -17.81 5.90
N ARG A 74 13.02 -17.99 5.00
CA ARG A 74 13.06 -19.07 4.00
C ARG A 74 12.48 -18.62 2.67
N LEU A 75 11.26 -18.10 2.70
CA LEU A 75 10.54 -17.68 1.50
C LEU A 75 9.93 -16.31 1.70
N VAL A 76 10.10 -15.46 0.70
CA VAL A 76 9.25 -14.30 0.44
C VAL A 76 8.52 -14.59 -0.86
N TYR A 77 7.20 -14.75 -0.77
CA TYR A 77 6.32 -14.75 -1.92
C TYR A 77 5.76 -13.35 -2.09
N LEU A 78 5.92 -12.79 -3.29
CA LEU A 78 5.44 -11.46 -3.59
C LEU A 78 4.67 -11.52 -4.92
N GLU A 79 3.53 -10.82 -4.91
CA GLU A 79 2.74 -10.54 -6.10
C GLU A 79 2.53 -9.03 -6.11
N ASP A 80 3.30 -8.32 -6.94
CA ASP A 80 3.21 -6.86 -7.07
C ASP A 80 3.03 -6.46 -8.54
N GLN A 81 2.01 -5.63 -8.81
CA GLN A 81 1.74 -5.12 -10.15
C GLN A 81 2.87 -4.21 -10.67
N TYR A 82 3.68 -3.63 -9.78
CA TYR A 82 4.74 -2.65 -10.08
C TYR A 82 6.08 -3.07 -9.45
N PHE A 83 6.47 -4.33 -9.62
CA PHE A 83 7.74 -4.88 -9.10
C PHE A 83 9.02 -4.19 -9.63
N TRP A 84 8.92 -3.20 -10.52
CA TRP A 84 10.04 -2.39 -11.00
C TRP A 84 10.37 -1.15 -10.14
N SER A 85 9.65 -0.90 -9.04
CA SER A 85 9.97 0.22 -8.16
C SER A 85 11.30 -0.01 -7.42
N GLY A 86 12.29 0.85 -7.68
CA GLY A 86 13.62 0.74 -7.07
C GLY A 86 13.59 0.79 -5.53
N GLU A 87 12.65 1.53 -4.94
CA GLU A 87 12.47 1.56 -3.48
C GLU A 87 12.02 0.20 -2.94
N VAL A 88 11.07 -0.44 -3.61
CA VAL A 88 10.52 -1.76 -3.25
C VAL A 88 11.60 -2.83 -3.41
N VAL A 89 12.27 -2.88 -4.56
CA VAL A 89 13.33 -3.86 -4.85
C VAL A 89 14.50 -3.75 -3.87
N SER A 90 14.84 -2.55 -3.40
CA SER A 90 16.00 -2.34 -2.54
C SER A 90 15.94 -3.10 -1.22
N CYS A 91 14.75 -3.28 -0.62
CA CYS A 91 14.62 -4.00 0.64
C CYS A 91 14.82 -5.51 0.46
N PHE A 92 14.29 -6.09 -0.62
CA PHE A 92 14.48 -7.50 -0.96
C PHE A 92 15.94 -7.79 -1.32
N ALA A 93 16.56 -6.93 -2.14
CA ALA A 93 17.97 -7.07 -2.50
C ALA A 93 18.87 -7.11 -1.25
N LYS A 94 18.65 -6.19 -0.28
CA LYS A 94 19.40 -6.20 0.99
C LYS A 94 19.20 -7.48 1.78
N ALA A 95 17.97 -7.99 1.88
CA ALA A 95 17.68 -9.21 2.63
C ALA A 95 18.27 -10.47 1.98
N LEU A 96 18.21 -10.59 0.64
CA LEU A 96 18.80 -11.70 -0.11
C LEU A 96 20.33 -11.72 -0.04
N VAL A 97 20.97 -10.54 0.01
CA VAL A 97 22.42 -10.43 0.23
C VAL A 97 22.80 -10.89 1.65
N GLN A 98 21.97 -10.59 2.65
CA GLN A 98 22.22 -10.93 4.05
C GLN A 98 21.99 -12.41 4.37
N ASP A 99 21.04 -13.07 3.70
CA ASP A 99 20.71 -14.47 3.93
C ASP A 99 20.58 -15.25 2.60
N ARG A 100 21.57 -16.10 2.31
CA ARG A 100 21.62 -16.94 1.12
C ARG A 100 20.58 -18.07 1.09
N ARG A 101 19.89 -18.32 2.20
CA ARG A 101 18.80 -19.31 2.29
C ARG A 101 17.43 -18.70 1.99
N LEU A 102 17.35 -17.38 1.92
CA LEU A 102 16.12 -16.67 1.57
C LEU A 102 15.91 -16.75 0.07
N THR A 103 14.75 -17.23 -0.35
CA THR A 103 14.32 -17.24 -1.75
C THR A 103 13.22 -16.21 -1.94
N LEU A 104 13.31 -15.46 -3.05
CA LEU A 104 12.25 -14.58 -3.54
C LEU A 104 11.64 -15.20 -4.79
N SER A 105 10.32 -15.26 -4.86
CA SER A 105 9.59 -15.76 -6.01
C SER A 105 8.45 -14.81 -6.38
N GLU A 106 8.41 -14.41 -7.64
CA GLU A 106 7.32 -13.69 -8.30
C GLU A 106 6.59 -14.63 -9.26
N PRO A 107 5.25 -14.57 -9.38
CA PRO A 107 4.55 -15.32 -10.40
C PRO A 107 4.93 -14.84 -11.80
N ARG A 108 5.06 -15.78 -12.76
CA ARG A 108 5.13 -15.43 -14.17
C ARG A 108 3.74 -14.91 -14.58
N VAL A 109 3.64 -13.63 -14.94
CA VAL A 109 2.42 -13.09 -15.54
C VAL A 109 2.27 -13.69 -16.95
N ILE A 110 1.40 -14.69 -17.07
CA ILE A 110 0.93 -15.19 -18.36
C ILE A 110 -0.31 -14.36 -18.66
N HIS A 111 -0.24 -13.45 -19.65
CA HIS A 111 -1.40 -12.67 -20.07
C HIS A 111 -2.52 -13.63 -20.51
N THR A 112 -3.52 -13.83 -19.65
CA THR A 112 -4.84 -14.32 -20.01
C THR A 112 -5.84 -13.25 -19.61
N SER A 113 -6.78 -12.99 -20.51
CA SER A 113 -7.68 -11.83 -20.48
C SER A 113 -8.42 -11.68 -19.15
N SER A 114 -8.30 -10.49 -18.57
CA SER A 114 -9.21 -9.81 -17.63
C SER A 114 -10.06 -10.69 -16.70
N THR A 115 -9.53 -11.09 -15.54
CA THR A 115 -10.28 -11.18 -14.28
C THR A 115 -9.29 -11.09 -13.13
N THR A 116 -9.20 -9.93 -12.47
CA THR A 116 -8.41 -9.75 -11.25
C THR A 116 -9.11 -10.46 -10.10
N GLN A 117 -8.68 -11.67 -9.75
CA GLN A 117 -8.98 -12.30 -8.47
C GLN A 117 -7.78 -12.12 -7.55
N ILE A 118 -7.96 -11.37 -6.45
CA ILE A 118 -7.00 -11.33 -5.35
C ILE A 118 -7.29 -12.55 -4.47
N LEU A 119 -6.44 -13.58 -4.55
CA LEU A 119 -6.47 -14.76 -3.69
C LEU A 119 -5.54 -14.53 -2.49
N VAL A 120 -6.11 -14.32 -1.31
CA VAL A 120 -5.38 -14.40 -0.04
C VAL A 120 -5.54 -15.82 0.50
N TRP A 121 -4.47 -16.62 0.48
CA TRP A 121 -4.45 -17.91 1.16
C TRP A 121 -4.06 -17.74 2.64
N THR A 122 -4.86 -18.36 3.52
CA THR A 122 -4.45 -18.83 4.85
C THR A 122 -4.86 -20.28 4.97
#